data_AF-A0A2V6IMH3-F1
#
_entry.id   AF-A0A2V6IMH3-F1
#
_cell.length_a   1.000
_cell.length_b   1.000
_cell.length_c   1.000
_cell.angle_alpha   90.00
_cell.angle_beta   90.00
_cell.angle_gamma   90.00
#
_symmetry.space_group_name_H-M   'P 1'
#
loop_
_entity.id
_entity.type
_entity.pdbx_description
1 polymer ?
#
loop_
_entity_poly.entity_id
_entity_poly.type
_entity_poly.pdbx_seq_one_letter_code
_entity_poly.pdbx_strand_id
1 'polypeptide(L)' 'MSTVKEIQAAIPKLSRQEIEEIREWIDDYLEDHLELTNEVKAKLDQSRREIAAGQYTTRQPK' A
#
# COMPACT_ATOMS: atom_id res chain seq x y z
N MET A 1 -21.07 -10.38 17.26
CA MET A 1 -20.70 -9.02 16.82
C MET A 1 -19.57 -9.13 15.82
N SER A 2 -19.41 -8.16 14.90
CA SER A 2 -18.27 -8.17 13.97
C SER A 2 -17.09 -7.50 14.63
N THR A 3 -15.95 -8.20 14.71
CA THR A 3 -14.68 -7.69 15.23
C THR A 3 -14.29 -6.35 14.59
N VAL A 4 -14.60 -6.17 13.31
CA VAL A 4 -14.35 -4.91 12.58
C VAL A 4 -15.14 -3.75 13.18
N LYS A 5 -16.41 -3.96 13.55
CA LYS A 5 -17.24 -2.90 14.15
C LYS A 5 -16.74 -2.49 15.53
N GLU A 6 -16.18 -3.42 16.29
CA GLU A 6 -15.60 -3.15 17.61
C GLU A 6 -14.32 -2.30 17.48
N ILE A 7 -13.45 -2.64 16.53
CA ILE A 7 -12.25 -1.86 16.23
C ILE A 7 -12.62 -0.45 15.75
N GLN A 8 -13.59 -0.32 14.84
CA GLN A 8 -14.07 0.98 14.35
C GLN A 8 -14.63 1.86 15.47
N ALA A 9 -15.24 1.28 16.51
CA ALA A 9 -15.74 2.02 17.67
C ALA A 9 -14.62 2.41 18.66
N ALA A 10 -13.47 1.72 18.62
CA ALA A 10 -12.31 2.02 19.45
C ALA A 10 -11.44 3.14 18.86
N ILE A 11 -11.27 3.18 17.53
CA ILE A 11 -10.39 4.14 16.84
C ILE A 11 -10.68 5.61 17.22
N PRO A 12 -11.93 6.10 17.30
CA PRO A 12 -12.20 7.51 17.65
C PRO A 12 -11.80 7.91 19.08
N LYS A 13 -11.49 6.93 19.96
CA LYS A 13 -11.09 7.17 21.35
C LYS A 13 -9.58 7.35 21.51
N LEU A 14 -8.82 7.11 20.45
CA LEU A 14 -7.37 7.20 20.44
C LEU A 14 -6.91 8.62 20.13
N SER A 15 -5.72 8.96 20.61
CA SER A 15 -5.02 10.17 20.21
C SER A 15 -4.58 10.10 18.74
N ARG A 16 -4.22 11.25 18.16
CA ARG A 16 -3.70 11.30 16.78
C ARG A 16 -2.46 10.42 16.60
N GLN A 17 -1.57 10.40 17.58
CA GLN A 17 -0.33 9.61 17.51
C GLN A 17 -0.66 8.11 17.44
N GLU A 18 -1.50 7.62 18.36
CA GLU A 18 -1.92 6.21 18.39
C GLU A 18 -2.65 5.79 17.09
N ILE A 19 -3.41 6.70 16.47
CA ILE A 19 -4.06 6.43 15.18
C ILE A 19 -3.02 6.26 14.06
N GLU A 20 -1.97 7.09 14.02
CA GLU A 20 -0.91 6.95 13.01
C GLU A 20 -0.09 5.68 13.26
N GLU A 21 0.21 5.31 14.51
CA GLU A 21 0.88 4.05 14.86
C GLU A 21 0.07 2.84 14.38
N ILE A 22 -1.26 2.85 14.56
CA ILE A 22 -2.13 1.79 14.04
C ILE A 22 -2.14 1.78 12.51
N ARG A 23 -2.14 2.95 11.88
CA ARG A 23 -2.13 3.05 10.42
C ARG A 23 -0.86 2.46 9.83
N GLU A 24 0.30 2.84 10.36
CA GLU A 24 1.60 2.28 9.93
C GLU A 24 1.61 0.77 10.11
N TRP A 25 1.15 0.26 11.26
CA TRP A 25 1.05 -1.18 11.48
C TRP A 25 0.11 -1.90 10.50
N ILE A 26 -1.04 -1.31 10.15
CA ILE A 26 -1.96 -1.89 9.17
C ILE A 26 -1.32 -1.92 7.78
N ASP A 27 -0.63 -0.84 7.39
CA ASP A 27 0.05 -0.76 6.11
C ASP A 27 1.12 -1.87 6.01
N ASP A 28 1.97 -2.01 7.04
CA ASP A 28 2.98 -3.08 7.12
C ASP A 28 2.34 -4.49 7.10
N TYR A 29 1.29 -4.70 7.91
CA TYR A 29 0.59 -5.98 7.98
C TYR A 29 0.01 -6.36 6.61
N LEU A 30 -0.58 -5.42 5.89
CA LEU A 30 -1.13 -5.67 4.56
C LEU A 30 -0.02 -5.92 3.55
N GLU A 31 1.08 -5.17 3.61
CA GLU A 31 2.25 -5.36 2.74
C GLU A 31 2.86 -6.75 2.90
N ASP A 32 2.98 -7.27 4.13
CA ASP A 32 3.47 -8.63 4.42
C ASP A 32 2.61 -9.73 3.77
N HIS A 33 1.34 -9.44 3.50
CA HIS A 33 0.41 -10.38 2.85
C HIS A 33 0.32 -10.18 1.34
N LEU A 34 1.02 -9.20 0.77
CA LEU A 34 1.11 -9.03 -0.67
C LEU A 34 2.08 -10.05 -1.25
N GLU A 35 1.60 -10.84 -2.20
CA GLU A 35 2.46 -11.78 -2.93
C GLU A 35 2.94 -11.19 -4.25
N LEU A 36 4.20 -11.46 -4.59
CA LEU A 36 4.73 -11.18 -5.92
C LEU A 36 4.18 -12.21 -6.93
N THR A 37 2.93 -12.03 -7.32
CA THR A 37 2.23 -12.92 -8.25
C THR A 37 2.88 -12.89 -9.64
N ASN A 38 2.60 -13.90 -10.46
CA ASN A 38 3.10 -13.96 -11.84
C ASN A 38 2.63 -12.77 -12.69
N GLU A 39 1.42 -12.25 -12.42
CA GLU A 39 0.91 -11.04 -13.09
C GLU A 39 1.75 -9.81 -12.73
N VAL A 40 2.07 -9.63 -11.44
CA VAL A 40 2.90 -8.52 -10.98
C VAL A 40 4.30 -8.61 -11.61
N LYS A 41 4.90 -9.81 -11.65
CA LYS A 41 6.18 -10.04 -12.33
C LYS A 41 6.13 -9.65 -13.81
N ALA A 42 5.09 -10.08 -14.52
CA ALA A 42 4.93 -9.77 -15.94
C ALA A 42 4.81 -8.25 -16.20
N LYS A 43 4.05 -7.54 -15.35
CA LYS A 43 3.93 -6.08 -15.41
C LYS A 43 5.27 -5.38 -15.13
N LEU A 44 6.04 -5.84 -14.14
CA LEU A 44 7.37 -5.29 -13.86
C LEU A 44 8.34 -5.49 -15.03
N ASP A 45 8.32 -6.67 -15.65
CA ASP A 45 9.15 -6.95 -16.83
C ASP A 45 8.72 -6.16 -18.06
N GLN A 46 7.43 -5.86 -18.20
CA GLN A 46 6.94 -4.92 -19.20
C GLN A 46 7.47 -3.50 -18.91
N SER A 47 7.30 -2.98 -17.70
CA SER A 47 7.77 -1.64 -17.35
C SER A 47 9.28 -1.48 -17.52
N ARG A 48 10.09 -2.51 -17.21
CA ARG A 48 11.54 -2.50 -17.48
C ARG A 48 11.86 -2.33 -18.97
N ARG A 49 11.11 -3.02 -19.85
CA ARG A 49 11.26 -2.89 -21.31
C ARG A 49 10.85 -1.51 -21.81
N GLU A 50 9.75 -0.98 -21.31
CA GLU A 50 9.26 0.36 -21.65
C GLU A 50 10.27 1.44 -21.24
N ILE A 51 10.82 1.35 -20.02
CA ILE A 51 11.88 2.27 -19.54
C ILE A 51 13.11 2.20 -20.45
N ALA A 52 13.58 0.99 -20.78
CA ALA A 52 14.72 0.81 -21.68
C ALA A 52 14.46 1.36 -23.09
N ALA A 53 13.21 1.33 -23.55
CA ALA A 53 12.77 1.89 -24.83
C ALA A 53 12.50 3.41 -24.78
N GLY A 54 12.68 4.07 -23.62
CA GLY A 54 12.37 5.49 -23.45
C GLY A 54 10.87 5.80 -23.38
N GLN A 55 10.02 4.78 -23.22
CA GLN A 55 8.56 4.86 -23.17
C GLN A 55 8.08 5.00 -21.73
N TYR A 56 8.52 6.05 -21.03
CA TYR A 56 8.13 6.30 -19.65
C TYR A 56 7.73 7.76 -19.45
N THR A 57 6.91 8.01 -18.44
CA THR A 57 6.58 9.36 -17.99
C THR A 57 7.31 9.63 -16.67
N THR A 58 7.85 10.83 -16.52
CA THR A 58 8.36 11.32 -15.23
C THR A 58 7.47 12.45 -14.74
N ARG A 59 7.32 12.56 -13.43
CA ARG A 59 6.68 13.74 -12.83
C ARG A 59 7.52 14.97 -13.20
N GLN A 60 6.93 15.88 -13.98
CA GLN A 60 7.48 17.21 -14.24
C GLN A 60 6.92 18.16 -13.18
N PRO A 61 7.72 18.59 -12.18
CA PRO A 61 7.28 19.64 -11.25
C PRO A 61 7.06 20.94 -12.04
N LYS A 62 5.96 21.65 -11.71
CA LYS A 62 5.70 23.00 -12.22
C LYS A 62 6.42 24.04 -11.37
#